data_AF-A0A6I3N431-F1
#
_entry.id   AF-A0A6I3N431-F1
#
_cell.length_a   1.000
_cell.length_b   1.000
_cell.length_c   1.000
_cell.angle_alpha   90.00
_cell.angle_beta   90.00
_cell.angle_gamma   90.00
#
_symmetry.space_group_name_H-M   'P 1'
#
loop_
_entity.id
_entity.type
_entity.pdbx_description
1 polymer ?
#
loop_
_entity_poly.entity_id
_entity_poly.type
_entity_poly.pdbx_seq_one_letter_code
_entity_poly.pdbx_strand_id
1 'polypeptide(L)'
;MTRTFFCISIWILFNCLSVAQTRAKVFENGSADTTHIAVNKRGGWLFVSPYLTPISTDSVRIEMILQHDRTIDWKQKQLVGHITRRELLPVNGQAVDFSLVISQFRIYIEPDGRCYLQQISGKLPDDDPLAIPVRAVYARNM
;
A
#
# COMPACT_ATOMS: atom_id res chain seq x y z
N MET A 1 -7.16 37.48 -33.28
CA MET A 1 -6.96 37.24 -31.82
C MET A 1 -7.12 35.77 -31.41
N THR A 2 -6.94 34.80 -32.32
CA THR A 2 -7.22 33.37 -32.07
C THR A 2 -5.98 32.48 -32.07
N ARG A 3 -4.81 32.98 -32.49
CA ARG A 3 -3.56 32.20 -32.59
C ARG A 3 -2.75 32.14 -31.29
N THR A 4 -2.88 33.12 -30.40
CA THR A 4 -2.14 33.19 -29.13
C THR A 4 -2.69 32.24 -28.05
N PHE A 5 -3.99 31.94 -28.07
CA PHE A 5 -4.60 31.01 -27.10
C PHE A 5 -4.16 29.56 -27.29
N PHE A 6 -3.86 29.15 -28.53
CA PHE A 6 -3.47 27.77 -28.85
C PHE A 6 -2.08 27.40 -28.30
N CYS A 7 -1.15 28.36 -28.25
CA CYS A 7 0.20 28.13 -27.72
C CYS A 7 0.22 28.02 -26.19
N ILE A 8 -0.67 28.72 -25.49
CA ILE A 8 -0.75 28.70 -24.02
C ILE A 8 -1.31 27.35 -23.54
N SER A 9 -2.30 26.79 -24.23
CA SER A 9 -2.83 25.45 -23.92
C SER A 9 -1.80 24.33 -24.07
N ILE A 10 -0.88 24.44 -25.04
CA ILE A 10 0.20 23.47 -25.25
C ILE A 10 1.22 23.55 -24.11
N TRP A 11 1.60 24.75 -23.67
CA TRP A 11 2.54 24.94 -22.56
C TRP A 11 2.04 24.41 -21.21
N ILE A 12 0.73 24.49 -20.94
CA ILE A 12 0.13 23.93 -19.72
C ILE A 12 0.16 22.39 -19.75
N LEU A 13 -0.09 21.77 -20.90
CA LEU A 13 -0.04 20.31 -21.06
C LEU A 13 1.38 19.74 -20.82
N PHE A 14 2.42 20.41 -21.31
CA PHE A 14 3.81 19.98 -21.10
C PHE A 14 4.26 20.04 -19.63
N ASN A 15 3.79 21.02 -18.84
CA ASN A 15 4.09 21.09 -17.41
C ASN A 15 3.34 20.03 -16.59
N CYS A 16 2.14 19.65 -17.00
CA CYS A 16 1.39 18.60 -16.30
C CYS A 16 2.04 17.21 -16.47
N LEU A 17 2.57 16.94 -17.68
CA LEU A 17 3.30 15.70 -17.99
C LEU A 17 4.66 15.60 -17.28
N SER A 18 5.40 16.71 -17.14
CA SER A 18 6.70 16.70 -16.46
C SER A 18 6.58 16.46 -14.95
N VAL A 19 5.53 16.97 -14.31
CA VAL A 19 5.25 16.71 -12.89
C VAL A 19 4.83 15.26 -12.66
N ALA A 20 4.06 14.66 -13.58
CA ALA A 20 3.73 13.24 -13.53
C ALA A 20 4.96 12.33 -13.71
N GLN A 21 5.87 12.70 -14.62
CA GLN A 21 7.13 11.97 -14.83
C GLN A 21 8.11 12.12 -13.66
N THR A 22 8.15 13.28 -13.01
CA THR A 22 9.01 13.48 -11.84
C THR A 22 8.53 12.67 -10.64
N ARG A 23 7.20 12.53 -10.46
CA ARG A 23 6.64 11.56 -9.51
C ARG A 23 7.08 10.14 -9.87
N ALA A 24 6.89 9.71 -11.12
CA ALA A 24 7.32 8.38 -11.60
C ALA A 24 8.81 8.08 -11.33
N LYS A 25 9.70 9.07 -11.51
CA LYS A 25 11.16 8.88 -11.39
C LYS A 25 11.65 8.70 -9.94
N VAL A 26 10.89 9.14 -8.94
CA VAL A 26 11.18 8.81 -7.52
C VAL A 26 10.84 7.35 -7.22
N PHE A 27 9.97 6.71 -8.01
CA PHE A 27 9.54 5.31 -7.81
C PHE A 27 10.43 4.27 -8.51
N GLU A 28 11.31 4.64 -9.45
CA GLU A 28 12.16 3.67 -10.18
C GLU A 28 13.50 3.34 -9.48
N ASN A 29 14.00 4.21 -8.59
CA ASN A 29 15.30 4.01 -7.94
C ASN A 29 15.24 3.28 -6.58
N GLY A 30 14.03 3.04 -6.07
CA GLY A 30 13.82 2.13 -4.94
C GLY A 30 13.47 0.77 -5.49
N SER A 31 14.44 -0.13 -5.61
CA SER A 31 14.19 -1.56 -5.77
C SER A 31 13.50 -2.08 -4.49
N ALA A 32 12.24 -1.75 -4.31
CA ALA A 32 11.36 -2.49 -3.45
C ALA A 32 11.29 -3.89 -4.06
N ASP A 33 11.64 -4.90 -3.25
CA ASP A 33 11.49 -6.31 -3.60
C ASP A 33 9.99 -6.64 -3.64
N THR A 34 9.32 -6.04 -4.63
CA THR A 34 7.88 -6.10 -4.91
C THR A 34 7.46 -7.47 -5.39
N THR A 35 8.40 -8.40 -5.53
CA THR A 35 8.20 -9.74 -6.06
C THR A 35 7.35 -10.62 -5.14
N HIS A 36 7.20 -10.25 -3.86
CA HIS A 36 6.58 -11.11 -2.85
C HIS A 36 5.15 -10.72 -2.44
N ILE A 37 4.65 -9.54 -2.84
CA ILE A 37 3.25 -9.15 -2.62
C ILE A 37 2.63 -8.56 -3.89
N ALA A 38 1.57 -9.20 -4.37
CA ALA A 38 0.71 -8.66 -5.42
C ALA A 38 -0.33 -7.70 -4.85
N VAL A 39 -0.43 -6.51 -5.42
CA VAL A 39 -1.38 -5.45 -5.00
C VAL A 39 -2.76 -5.68 -5.58
N ASN A 40 -3.81 -5.40 -4.80
CA ASN A 40 -5.18 -5.35 -5.34
C ASN A 40 -5.46 -4.04 -6.12
N LYS A 41 -4.85 -3.90 -7.30
CA LYS A 41 -5.07 -2.73 -8.18
C LYS A 41 -6.52 -2.56 -8.63
N ARG A 42 -7.28 -3.67 -8.75
CA ARG A 42 -8.70 -3.64 -9.14
C ARG A 42 -9.56 -2.97 -8.07
N GLY A 43 -9.18 -3.11 -6.81
CA GLY A 43 -9.80 -2.45 -5.68
C GLY A 43 -9.21 -1.08 -5.38
N GLY A 44 -8.56 -0.40 -6.33
CA GLY A 44 -8.06 0.97 -6.16
C GLY A 44 -6.77 1.12 -5.35
N TRP A 45 -6.18 0.03 -4.86
CA TRP A 45 -4.98 0.08 -4.04
C TRP A 45 -3.71 0.30 -4.86
N LEU A 46 -2.84 1.16 -4.33
CA LEU A 46 -1.48 1.36 -4.82
C LEU A 46 -0.49 1.00 -3.72
N PHE A 47 0.56 0.25 -4.06
CA PHE A 47 1.69 0.03 -3.15
C PHE A 47 2.85 0.90 -3.57
N VAL A 48 3.42 1.59 -2.61
CA VAL A 48 4.63 2.37 -2.84
C VAL A 48 5.87 1.51 -2.58
N SER A 49 5.85 0.63 -1.57
CA SER A 49 6.98 -0.27 -1.27
C SER A 49 6.57 -1.43 -0.36
N PRO A 50 6.22 -2.63 -0.89
CA PRO A 50 6.07 -3.82 -0.08
C PRO A 50 7.42 -4.51 0.15
N TYR A 51 7.67 -4.92 1.39
CA TYR A 51 8.80 -5.73 1.81
C TYR A 51 8.30 -6.85 2.73
N LEU A 52 8.75 -8.06 2.44
CA LEU A 52 8.56 -9.23 3.28
C LEU A 52 9.92 -9.80 3.64
N THR A 53 10.22 -9.83 4.94
CA THR A 53 11.54 -10.22 5.43
C THR A 53 11.38 -11.23 6.56
N PRO A 54 11.93 -12.45 6.44
CA PRO A 54 12.06 -13.36 7.57
C PRO A 54 12.89 -12.70 8.68
N ILE A 55 12.35 -12.62 9.90
CA ILE A 55 13.10 -12.14 11.07
C ILE A 55 13.75 -13.32 11.80
N SER A 56 13.06 -14.46 11.85
CA SER A 56 13.55 -15.71 12.41
C SER A 56 13.03 -16.89 11.59
N THR A 57 13.35 -18.12 12.01
CA THR A 57 12.80 -19.36 11.42
C THR A 57 11.28 -19.38 11.40
N ASP A 58 10.63 -18.70 12.35
CA ASP A 58 9.19 -18.81 12.58
C ASP A 58 8.49 -17.46 12.58
N SER A 59 9.15 -16.39 12.14
CA SER A 59 8.53 -15.07 12.08
C SER A 59 8.90 -14.29 10.83
N VAL A 60 7.92 -13.56 10.30
CA VAL A 60 8.05 -12.76 9.10
C VAL A 60 7.61 -11.34 9.42
N ARG A 61 8.41 -10.36 9.00
CA ARG A 61 8.04 -8.95 8.97
C ARG A 61 7.38 -8.62 7.65
N ILE A 62 6.29 -7.88 7.72
CA ILE A 62 5.66 -7.23 6.59
C ILE A 62 5.75 -5.72 6.77
N GLU A 63 6.35 -5.05 5.79
CA GLU A 63 6.50 -3.59 5.73
C GLU A 63 5.93 -3.13 4.39
N MET A 64 4.89 -2.31 4.41
CA MET A 64 4.26 -1.81 3.18
C MET A 64 3.77 -0.38 3.35
N ILE A 65 3.79 0.41 2.28
CA ILE A 65 3.08 1.69 2.23
C ILE A 65 1.92 1.53 1.26
N LEU A 66 0.71 1.55 1.80
CA LEU A 66 -0.55 1.38 1.10
C LEU A 66 -1.17 2.74 0.81
N GLN A 67 -1.72 2.94 -0.39
CA GLN A 67 -2.42 4.16 -0.72
C GLN A 67 -3.78 3.83 -1.35
N HIS A 68 -4.82 4.55 -0.92
CA HIS A 68 -6.17 4.47 -1.47
C HIS A 68 -6.88 5.83 -1.35
N ASP A 69 -7.86 6.08 -2.20
CA ASP A 69 -8.79 7.19 -1.98
C ASP A 69 -9.61 6.98 -0.68
N ARG A 70 -10.25 8.04 -0.18
CA ARG A 70 -11.01 7.94 1.07
C ARG A 70 -12.40 7.32 0.93
N THR A 71 -12.80 6.86 -0.26
CA THR A 71 -14.19 6.53 -0.56
C THR A 71 -14.64 5.17 0.00
N ILE A 72 -13.70 4.37 0.50
CA ILE A 72 -13.97 3.05 1.06
C ILE A 72 -14.40 3.09 2.53
N ASP A 73 -15.14 2.06 2.95
CA ASP A 73 -15.45 1.84 4.36
C ASP A 73 -14.24 1.23 5.09
N TRP A 74 -13.43 2.09 5.69
CA TRP A 74 -12.22 1.73 6.45
C TRP A 74 -12.50 0.84 7.67
N LYS A 75 -13.74 0.81 8.16
CA LYS A 75 -14.12 -0.08 9.28
C LYS A 75 -14.37 -1.51 8.82
N GLN A 76 -14.49 -1.77 7.52
CA GLN A 76 -14.60 -3.11 6.96
C GLN A 76 -13.23 -3.66 6.56
N LYS A 77 -13.12 -4.98 6.45
CA LYS A 77 -11.91 -5.64 5.94
C LYS A 77 -11.77 -5.35 4.45
N GLN A 78 -10.70 -4.66 4.08
CA GLN A 78 -10.38 -4.34 2.69
C GLN A 78 -9.26 -5.23 2.18
N LEU A 79 -9.46 -5.96 1.09
CA LEU A 79 -8.40 -6.76 0.47
C LEU A 79 -7.38 -5.82 -0.19
N VAL A 80 -6.18 -5.73 0.39
CA VAL A 80 -5.13 -4.80 -0.07
C VAL A 80 -4.10 -5.48 -0.96
N GLY A 81 -3.88 -6.79 -0.77
CA GLY A 81 -2.91 -7.52 -1.57
C GLY A 81 -2.88 -9.02 -1.26
N HIS A 82 -1.89 -9.69 -1.84
CA HIS A 82 -1.71 -11.13 -1.77
C HIS A 82 -0.22 -11.48 -1.73
N ILE A 83 0.21 -12.21 -0.69
CA ILE A 83 1.57 -12.72 -0.58
C ILE A 83 1.74 -13.89 -1.56
N THR A 84 2.67 -13.76 -2.50
CA THR A 84 2.88 -14.75 -3.57
C THR A 84 3.86 -15.84 -3.17
N ARG A 85 4.71 -15.57 -2.17
CA ARG A 85 5.81 -16.44 -1.75
C ARG A 85 5.36 -17.40 -0.64
N ARG A 86 5.15 -18.66 -1.00
CA ARG A 86 4.52 -19.68 -0.13
C ARG A 86 5.29 -19.92 1.17
N GLU A 87 6.61 -19.89 1.14
CA GLU A 87 7.47 -20.13 2.31
C GLU A 87 7.40 -19.02 3.36
N LEU A 88 6.76 -17.90 3.04
CA LEU A 88 6.51 -16.78 3.95
C LEU A 88 5.09 -16.78 4.51
N LEU A 89 4.19 -17.63 3.99
CA LEU A 89 2.80 -17.68 4.44
C LEU A 89 2.70 -18.24 5.86
N PRO A 90 1.80 -17.69 6.70
CA PRO A 90 1.52 -18.28 7.99
C PRO A 90 0.74 -19.60 7.83
N VAL A 91 0.95 -20.57 8.71
CA VAL A 91 0.19 -21.83 8.75
C VAL A 91 -1.29 -21.56 9.06
N ASN A 92 -1.54 -20.66 10.01
CA ASN A 92 -2.87 -20.26 10.46
C ASN A 92 -3.09 -18.77 10.20
N GLY A 93 -4.33 -18.37 9.93
CA GLY A 93 -4.65 -16.97 9.68
C GLY A 93 -4.27 -16.08 10.87
N GLN A 94 -3.61 -14.97 10.61
CA GLN A 94 -3.12 -14.06 11.66
C GLN A 94 -3.76 -12.69 11.55
N ALA A 95 -4.06 -12.10 12.70
CA ALA A 95 -4.52 -10.72 12.85
C ALA A 95 -3.49 -9.96 13.68
N VAL A 96 -2.83 -8.97 13.08
CA VAL A 96 -1.77 -8.20 13.74
C VAL A 96 -2.19 -6.74 13.83
N ASP A 97 -2.29 -6.25 15.05
CA ASP A 97 -2.60 -4.85 15.34
C ASP A 97 -1.36 -3.98 15.27
N PHE A 98 -1.51 -2.79 14.70
CA PHE A 98 -0.46 -1.78 14.66
C PHE A 98 -1.08 -0.38 14.79
N SER A 99 -0.30 0.54 15.34
CA SER A 99 -0.74 1.90 15.60
C SER A 99 -0.04 2.88 14.67
N LEU A 100 -0.82 3.81 14.14
CA LEU A 100 -0.36 5.09 13.62
C LEU A 100 -0.68 6.17 14.66
N VAL A 101 -0.03 7.34 14.53
CA VAL A 101 -0.02 8.43 15.53
C VAL A 101 -1.34 8.60 16.31
N ILE A 102 -2.49 8.61 15.63
CA ILE A 102 -3.82 8.79 16.23
C ILE A 102 -4.85 7.73 15.81
N SER A 103 -4.43 6.62 15.20
CA SER A 103 -5.33 5.59 14.69
C SER A 103 -4.76 4.19 14.85
N GLN A 104 -5.64 3.23 15.09
CA GLN A 104 -5.27 1.82 15.22
C GLN A 104 -5.79 1.06 14.01
N PHE A 105 -4.92 0.24 13.44
CA PHE A 105 -5.21 -0.62 12.30
C PHE A 105 -4.90 -2.06 12.64
N ARG A 106 -5.47 -2.96 11.82
CA ARG A 106 -5.22 -4.38 11.84
C ARG A 106 -4.92 -4.86 10.43
N ILE A 107 -3.83 -5.59 10.28
CA ILE A 107 -3.56 -6.38 9.08
C ILE A 107 -3.96 -7.84 9.37
N TYR A 108 -4.79 -8.40 8.50
CA TYR A 108 -5.11 -9.81 8.49
C TYR A 108 -4.31 -10.49 7.39
N ILE A 109 -3.65 -11.60 7.69
CA ILE A 109 -2.89 -12.40 6.74
C ILE A 109 -3.46 -13.81 6.79
N GLU A 110 -4.15 -14.21 5.73
CA GLU A 110 -4.72 -15.55 5.62
C GLU A 110 -3.66 -16.58 5.21
N PRO A 111 -3.86 -17.89 5.50
CA PRO A 111 -2.91 -18.94 5.11
C PRO A 111 -2.69 -19.07 3.61
N ASP A 112 -3.63 -18.57 2.80
CA ASP A 112 -3.51 -18.55 1.34
C ASP A 112 -2.75 -17.32 0.83
N GLY A 113 -2.34 -16.40 1.72
CA GLY A 113 -1.61 -15.18 1.41
C GLY A 113 -2.47 -13.94 1.22
N ARG A 114 -3.80 -14.02 1.27
CA ARG A 114 -4.63 -12.81 1.16
C ARG A 114 -4.39 -11.89 2.36
N CYS A 115 -4.11 -10.62 2.06
CA CYS A 115 -3.89 -9.58 3.06
C CYS A 115 -5.05 -8.60 3.09
N TYR A 116 -5.64 -8.41 4.27
CA TYR A 116 -6.70 -7.43 4.48
C TYR A 116 -6.29 -6.37 5.48
N LEU A 117 -6.69 -5.13 5.22
CA LEU A 117 -6.51 -4.01 6.13
C LEU A 117 -7.86 -3.60 6.71
N GLN A 118 -7.88 -3.23 7.97
CA GLN A 118 -9.05 -2.66 8.64
C GLN A 118 -8.61 -1.60 9.63
N GLN A 119 -9.29 -0.46 9.65
CA GLN A 119 -9.20 0.50 10.73
C GLN A 119 -10.04 0.00 11.92
N ILE A 120 -9.41 -0.08 13.09
CA ILE A 120 -10.07 -0.50 14.33
C ILE A 120 -10.58 0.70 15.10
N SER A 121 -9.79 1.77 15.19
CA SER A 121 -10.14 2.96 15.97
C SER A 121 -9.38 4.23 15.54
N GLY A 122 -9.76 5.36 16.12
CA GLY A 122 -9.09 6.65 15.93
C GLY A 122 -9.56 7.45 14.70
N LYS A 123 -8.84 8.51 14.38
CA LYS A 123 -9.13 9.38 13.24
C LYS A 123 -8.17 9.08 12.09
N LEU A 124 -8.69 8.99 10.87
CA LEU A 124 -7.85 8.96 9.68
C LEU A 124 -7.18 10.33 9.48
N PRO A 125 -5.92 10.41 9.02
CA PRO A 125 -5.30 11.65 8.55
C PRO A 125 -6.23 12.39 7.58
N ASP A 126 -6.13 13.70 7.43
CA ASP A 126 -7.02 14.46 6.52
C ASP A 126 -6.52 14.48 5.06
N ASP A 127 -5.44 13.74 4.75
CA ASP A 127 -4.86 13.64 3.40
C ASP A 127 -5.72 12.83 2.42
N ASP A 128 -5.68 13.22 1.14
CA ASP A 128 -6.25 12.48 -0.01
C ASP A 128 -5.28 12.54 -1.20
N PRO A 129 -4.78 11.41 -1.72
CA PRO A 129 -5.05 10.04 -1.28
C PRO A 129 -4.45 9.71 0.10
N LEU A 130 -5.13 8.84 0.86
CA LEU A 130 -4.68 8.42 2.18
C LEU A 130 -3.57 7.37 2.04
N ALA A 131 -2.41 7.65 2.62
CA ALA A 131 -1.28 6.72 2.70
C ALA A 131 -1.16 6.10 4.10
N ILE A 132 -1.09 4.78 4.16
CA ILE A 132 -1.02 3.97 5.38
C ILE A 132 0.29 3.16 5.39
N PRO A 133 1.29 3.55 6.19
CA PRO A 133 2.46 2.73 6.41
C PRO A 133 2.10 1.58 7.36
N VAL A 134 2.26 0.36 6.90
CA VAL A 134 2.08 -0.87 7.67
C VAL A 134 3.44 -1.41 8.03
N ARG A 135 3.62 -1.73 9.31
CA ARG A 135 4.76 -2.50 9.81
C ARG A 135 4.24 -3.49 10.84
N ALA A 136 4.26 -4.77 10.48
CA ALA A 136 3.74 -5.84 11.32
C ALA A 136 4.68 -7.06 11.31
N VAL A 137 4.63 -7.84 12.39
CA VAL A 137 5.36 -9.10 12.52
C VAL A 137 4.35 -10.19 12.81
N TYR A 138 4.40 -11.27 12.05
CA TYR A 138 3.51 -12.43 12.19
C TYR A 138 4.33 -13.72 12.30
N ALA A 139 3.76 -14.72 12.96
CA ALA A 139 4.39 -16.03 13.09
C ALA A 139 4.06 -16.92 11.89
N ARG A 140 5.06 -17.65 11.42
CA ARG A 140 4.90 -18.62 10.33
C ARG A 140 4.32 -19.93 10.83
N ASN A 141 4.85 -20.44 11.95
CA ASN A 141 4.47 -21.71 12.55
C ASN A 141 3.86 -21.43 13.94
N MET A 142 2.54 -21.62 14.09
CA MET A 142 1.86 -21.71 15.39
C MET A 142 1.02 -22.97 15.39
#